data_AF-A0A452ZF95-F1
#
_entry.id   AF-A0A452ZF95-F1
#
_cell.length_a   1.000
_cell.length_b   1.000
_cell.length_c   1.000
_cell.angle_alpha   90.00
_cell.angle_beta   90.00
_cell.angle_gamma   90.00
#
_symmetry.space_group_name_H-M   'P 1'
#
loop_
_entity.id
_entity.type
_entity.pdbx_description
1 polymer ?
#
loop_
_entity_poly.entity_id
_entity_poly.type
_entity_poly.pdbx_seq_one_letter_code
_entity_poly.pdbx_strand_id
1 'polypeptide(L)'
;MIFTFYKAQGLSVGSSLVEEDKLELATSLLAKAKAKGVSLLLPSDVIIADKFAPDANSQVYYIFVFLMQALKIIINRSFLVKLKQLTNM
;
A
#
# COMPACT_ATOMS: atom_id res chain seq x y z
N MET A 1 -4.72 10.67 -1.27
CA MET A 1 -5.83 10.04 -0.54
C MET A 1 -5.88 8.51 -0.62
N ILE A 2 -5.27 7.82 -1.60
CA ILE A 2 -5.34 6.35 -1.68
C ILE A 2 -4.79 5.65 -0.41
N PHE A 3 -3.73 6.19 0.17
CA PHE A 3 -3.13 5.67 1.40
C PHE A 3 -4.04 5.78 2.61
N THR A 4 -5.01 6.71 2.62
CA THR A 4 -6.07 6.77 3.63
C THR A 4 -6.94 5.52 3.57
N PHE A 5 -7.28 5.02 2.37
CA PHE A 5 -8.04 3.76 2.22
C PHE A 5 -7.21 2.54 2.61
N TYR A 6 -5.94 2.45 2.22
CA TYR A 6 -5.09 1.35 2.67
C TYR A 6 -4.89 1.35 4.19
N LYS A 7 -4.69 2.53 4.81
CA LYS A 7 -4.61 2.64 6.27
C LYS A 7 -5.93 2.26 6.94
N ALA A 8 -7.07 2.65 6.38
CA ALA A 8 -8.39 2.22 6.86
C ALA A 8 -8.63 0.70 6.73
N GLN A 9 -7.95 0.02 5.81
CA GLN A 9 -7.90 -1.45 5.73
C GLN A 9 -6.93 -2.09 6.75
N GLY A 10 -6.26 -1.29 7.60
CA GLY A 10 -5.28 -1.74 8.58
C GLY A 10 -3.88 -1.97 8.01
N LEU A 11 -3.60 -1.48 6.80
CA LEU A 11 -2.32 -1.67 6.13
C LEU A 11 -1.34 -0.55 6.49
N SER A 12 -0.05 -0.89 6.60
CA SER A 12 0.99 0.10 6.88
C SER A 12 1.41 0.84 5.61
N VAL A 13 1.36 2.18 5.65
CA VAL A 13 1.59 3.05 4.49
C VAL A 13 2.87 3.91 4.62
N GLY A 14 3.69 3.67 5.64
CA GLY A 14 4.94 4.39 5.88
C GLY A 14 4.73 5.91 6.00
N SER A 15 5.59 6.68 5.33
CA SER A 15 5.52 8.15 5.30
C SER A 15 4.58 8.71 4.22
N SER A 16 3.75 7.85 3.61
CA SER A 16 2.82 8.29 2.58
C SER A 16 1.76 9.21 3.16
N LEU A 17 1.30 10.19 2.39
CA LEU A 17 0.32 11.17 2.85
C LEU A 17 -1.02 10.51 3.15
N VAL A 18 -1.46 10.63 4.40
CA VAL A 18 -2.73 10.15 4.92
C VAL A 18 -3.53 11.31 5.46
N GLU A 19 -4.82 11.32 5.15
CA GLU A 19 -5.80 12.24 5.74
C GLU A 19 -6.41 11.57 6.97
N GLU A 20 -5.78 11.78 8.13
CA GLU A 20 -6.14 11.11 9.39
C GLU A 20 -7.58 11.43 9.83
N ASP A 21 -8.04 12.65 9.59
CA ASP A 21 -9.40 13.15 9.86
C ASP A 21 -10.46 12.44 9.00
N LYS A 22 -10.06 11.77 7.92
CA LYS A 22 -10.96 11.05 7.00
C LYS A 22 -10.90 9.53 7.13
N LEU A 23 -10.17 8.99 8.11
CA LEU A 23 -10.06 7.54 8.29
C LEU A 23 -11.40 6.88 8.61
N GLU A 24 -12.22 7.51 9.45
CA GLU A 24 -13.55 7.00 9.78
C GLU A 24 -14.45 6.96 8.52
N LEU A 25 -14.42 8.04 7.73
CA LEU A 25 -15.14 8.10 6.46
C LEU A 25 -14.66 6.99 5.50
N ALA A 26 -13.36 6.84 5.30
CA ALA A 26 -12.79 5.80 4.43
C ALA A 26 -13.21 4.39 4.89
N THR A 27 -13.18 4.13 6.20
CA THR A 27 -13.63 2.86 6.79
C THR A 27 -15.11 2.60 6.51
N SER A 28 -15.96 3.62 6.68
CA SER A 28 -17.39 3.51 6.42
C SER A 28 -17.69 3.23 4.94
N LEU A 29 -16.93 3.82 4.02
CA LEU A 29 -17.06 3.60 2.58
C LEU A 29 -16.65 2.18 2.18
N LEU A 30 -15.57 1.66 2.75
CA LEU A 30 -15.14 0.28 2.56
C LEU A 30 -16.21 -0.71 3.04
N ALA A 31 -16.78 -0.47 4.22
CA ALA A 31 -17.86 -1.29 4.77
C ALA A 31 -19.11 -1.24 3.87
N LYS A 32 -19.49 -0.05 3.39
CA LYS A 32 -20.64 0.14 2.50
C LYS A 32 -20.44 -0.54 1.14
N ALA A 33 -19.24 -0.46 0.57
CA ALA A 33 -18.91 -1.16 -0.68
C ALA A 33 -19.03 -2.68 -0.51
N LYS A 34 -18.46 -3.22 0.58
CA LYS A 34 -18.59 -4.64 0.95
C LYS A 34 -20.05 -5.06 1.13
N ALA A 35 -20.86 -4.28 1.85
CA ALA A 35 -22.27 -4.56 2.08
C ALA A 35 -23.11 -4.55 0.79
N LYS A 36 -22.71 -3.73 -0.19
CA LYS A 36 -23.37 -3.66 -1.51
C LYS A 36 -22.81 -4.65 -2.53
N GLY A 37 -21.78 -5.43 -2.17
CA GLY A 37 -21.09 -6.31 -3.12
C GLY A 37 -20.38 -5.56 -4.24
N VAL A 38 -20.03 -4.29 -4.05
CA VAL A 38 -19.34 -3.46 -5.06
C VAL A 38 -17.84 -3.49 -4.79
N SER A 39 -17.07 -3.73 -5.84
CA SER A 39 -15.61 -3.68 -5.76
C SER A 39 -15.13 -2.23 -5.75
N LEU A 40 -14.44 -1.83 -4.68
CA LEU A 40 -13.75 -0.55 -4.63
C LEU A 40 -12.37 -0.72 -5.30
N LEU A 41 -12.23 -0.20 -6.51
CA LEU A 41 -10.96 -0.28 -7.24
C LEU A 41 -9.94 0.69 -6.62
N LEU A 42 -8.92 0.12 -6.00
CA LEU A 42 -7.72 0.82 -5.57
C LEU A 42 -6.58 0.44 -6.52
N PRO A 43 -5.61 1.33 -6.82
CA PRO A 43 -4.44 1.01 -7.62
C PRO A 43 -3.72 -0.25 -7.13
N SER A 44 -3.24 -1.06 -8.07
CA SER A 44 -2.43 -2.23 -7.76
C SER A 44 -0.96 -1.91 -7.52
N ASP A 45 -0.53 -0.70 -7.88
CA ASP A 45 0.85 -0.26 -7.92
C ASP A 45 0.97 1.23 -7.60
N VAL A 46 2.17 1.61 -7.17
CA VAL A 46 2.54 2.98 -6.81
C VAL A 46 3.98 3.24 -7.22
N ILE A 47 4.28 4.49 -7.55
CA ILE A 47 5.67 4.95 -7.68
C ILE A 47 6.12 5.46 -6.32
N ILE A 48 7.25 4.94 -5.85
CA ILE A 48 7.86 5.38 -4.60
C ILE A 48 9.16 6.07 -4.93
N ALA A 49 9.35 7.24 -4.35
CA ALA A 49 10.57 8.02 -4.45
C ALA A 49 11.19 8.24 -3.07
N ASP A 50 12.50 8.47 -3.02
CA ASP A 50 13.24 8.78 -1.80
C ASP A 50 13.04 10.23 -1.33
N LYS A 51 12.70 11.14 -2.24
CA LYS A 51 12.41 12.56 -1.96
C LYS A 51 11.41 13.15 -2.94
N PHE A 52 10.82 14.29 -2.57
CA PHE A 52 9.96 15.07 -3.45
C PHE A 52 10.80 16.09 -4.24
N ALA A 53 11.47 15.61 -5.29
CA ALA A 53 12.33 16.42 -6.16
C ALA A 53 12.40 15.84 -7.60
N PRO A 54 12.72 16.65 -8.63
CA PRO A 54 12.85 16.17 -10.00
C PRO A 54 13.94 15.11 -10.21
N ASP A 55 14.97 15.12 -9.35
CA ASP A 55 16.11 14.20 -9.38
C ASP A 55 15.96 13.03 -8.39
N ALA A 56 14.75 12.80 -7.87
CA ALA A 56 14.49 11.72 -6.93
C ALA A 56 14.69 10.35 -7.58
N ASN A 57 15.26 9.42 -6.82
CA ASN A 57 15.32 8.04 -7.25
C ASN A 57 13.95 7.41 -7.04
N SER A 58 13.32 6.96 -8.13
CA SER A 58 11.95 6.45 -8.11
C SER A 58 11.86 5.06 -8.73
N GLN A 59 10.98 4.21 -8.18
CA GLN A 59 10.72 2.88 -8.70
C GLN A 59 9.23 2.55 -8.57
N VAL A 60 8.71 1.77 -9.53
CA VAL A 60 7.34 1.22 -9.47
C VAL A 60 7.33 0.02 -8.52
N TYR A 61 6.38 0.01 -7.60
CA TYR A 61 6.14 -1.10 -6.69
C TYR A 61 4.67 -1.53 -6.76
N TYR A 62 4.43 -2.83 -6.84
CA TYR A 62 3.10 -3.37 -6.56
C TYR A 62 2.74 -3.10 -5.10
N ILE A 63 1.50 -2.66 -4.86
CA ILE A 63 1.01 -2.29 -3.53
C ILE A 63 1.18 -3.44 -2.54
N PHE A 64 0.96 -4.68 -2.97
CA PHE A 64 1.20 -5.87 -2.15
C PHE A 64 2.64 -5.96 -1.65
N VAL A 65 3.63 -5.71 -2.52
CA VAL A 65 5.06 -5.73 -2.17
C VAL A 65 5.43 -4.52 -1.30
N PHE A 66 4.86 -3.34 -1.58
CA PHE A 66 5.06 -2.13 -0.78
C PHE A 66 4.60 -2.31 0.68
N LEU A 67 3.38 -2.80 0.87
CA LEU A 67 2.79 -2.98 2.21
C LEU A 67 3.56 -4.02 3.04
N MET A 68 4.18 -5.00 2.38
CA MET A 68 5.09 -5.96 3.03
C MET A 68 6.43 -5.34 3.46
N GLN A 69 6.83 -4.18 2.95
CA GLN A 69 8.10 -3.55 3.35
C GLN A 69 8.06 -3.01 4.78
N ALA A 70 6.88 -2.64 5.29
CA ALA A 70 6.68 -2.38 6.72
C ALA A 70 6.84 -3.65 7.58
N LEU A 71 6.58 -4.83 7.00
CA LEU A 71 6.75 -6.14 7.64
C LEU A 71 8.18 -6.69 7.53
N LYS A 72 9.09 -6.08 6.75
CA LYS A 72 10.47 -6.57 6.54
C LYS A 72 11.32 -6.62 7.82
N ILE A 73 10.93 -5.92 8.88
CA ILE A 73 11.58 -6.08 10.20
C ILE A 73 11.29 -7.49 10.77
N ILE A 74 10.16 -8.11 10.41
CA ILE A 74 9.69 -9.38 10.97
C ILE A 74 9.99 -10.57 10.04
N ILE A 75 9.98 -10.38 8.72
CA ILE A 75 10.14 -11.50 7.78
C ILE A 75 11.61 -11.68 7.36
N ASN A 76 12.22 -12.76 7.84
CA ASN A 76 13.56 -13.25 7.50
C ASN A 76 13.91 -13.08 6.00
N ARG A 77 15.16 -12.65 5.73
CA ARG A 77 15.77 -12.44 4.39
C ARG A 77 15.46 -13.54 3.37
N SER A 78 15.31 -14.79 3.83
CA SER A 78 15.01 -15.95 2.97
C SER A 78 13.64 -15.88 2.28
N PHE A 79 12.62 -15.29 2.92
CA PHE A 79 11.27 -15.19 2.34
C PHE A 79 11.20 -14.13 1.24
N LEU A 80 11.93 -13.02 1.40
CA LEU A 80 11.99 -11.94 0.40
C LEU A 80 12.63 -12.40 -0.92
N VAL A 81 13.63 -13.29 -0.85
CA VAL A 81 14.26 -13.89 -2.02
C VAL A 81 13.25 -14.75 -2.79
N LYS A 82 12.42 -15.51 -2.06
CA LYS A 82 11.40 -16.40 -2.65
C LYS A 82 10.26 -15.62 -3.31
N LEU A 83 9.83 -14.50 -2.71
CA LEU A 83 8.79 -13.63 -3.27
C LEU A 83 9.27 -12.93 -4.57
N LYS A 84 10.54 -12.51 -4.63
CA LYS A 84 11.14 -11.96 -5.86
C LYS A 84 11.21 -12.99 -7.00
N GLN A 85 11.39 -14.26 -6.69
CA GLN A 85 11.35 -15.33 -7.70
C GLN A 85 9.93 -15.57 -8.23
N LEU A 86 8.91 -15.42 -7.39
CA LEU A 86 7.50 -15.63 -7.76
C LEU A 86 6.88 -14.46 -8.54
N THR A 87 7.47 -13.26 -8.45
CA THR A 87 6.96 -12.04 -9.12
C THR A 87 7.64 -11.75 -10.46
N ASN A 88 8.69 -12.50 -10.81
CA ASN A 88 9.39 -12.45 -12.09
C ASN A 88 8.96 -13.59 -13.05
N MET A 89 7.75 -14.13 -12.88
CA MET A 89 7.10 -15.08 -13.80
C MET A 89 5.96 -14.42 -14.55
#